data_AF-A0AAD8ABE8-F1
#
_entry.id   AF-A0AAD8ABE8-F1
#
_cell.length_a   1.000
_cell.length_b   1.000
_cell.length_c   1.000
_cell.angle_alpha   90.00
_cell.angle_beta   90.00
_cell.angle_gamma   90.00
#
_symmetry.space_group_name_H-M   'P 1'
#
loop_
_entity.id
_entity.type
_entity.pdbx_description
1 polymer ?
#
loop_
_entity_poly.entity_id
_entity_poly.type
_entity_poly.pdbx_seq_one_letter_code
_entity_poly.pdbx_strand_id
1 'polypeptide(L)'
;PVGRIVKFWGTPLLTAGGLTYDYTENKTTCDSEFHMVVSIGPMSFRGISYFLVKIMREYDWKKIFLIYEKHGYRKVSGEDTCKLMMDSLAEVLKRAGDIIYDSYDVSLNTGGGFKENLKRELHYTYSSEYDHILVSP
;
A
#
# COMPACT_ATOMS: atom_id res chain seq x y z
N PRO A 1 15.88 -5.49 10.82
CA PRO A 1 17.02 -5.90 11.68
C PRO A 1 18.25 -5.00 11.57
N VAL A 2 18.87 -4.90 10.38
CA VAL A 2 20.08 -4.08 10.16
C VAL A 2 19.84 -2.61 10.49
N GLY A 3 18.72 -2.03 10.04
CA GLY A 3 18.35 -0.64 10.32
C GLY A 3 18.20 -0.29 11.81
N ARG A 4 17.95 -1.27 12.69
CA ARG A 4 17.88 -1.05 14.15
C ARG A 4 19.26 -1.11 14.82
N ILE A 5 20.21 -1.85 14.23
CA ILE A 5 21.54 -2.07 14.82
C ILE A 5 22.46 -0.89 14.55
N VAL A 6 22.30 -0.25 13.38
CA VAL A 6 23.21 0.81 12.92
C VAL A 6 23.32 1.96 13.93
N LYS A 7 22.23 2.28 14.67
CA LYS A 7 22.26 3.28 15.75
C LYS A 7 23.29 3.00 16.85
N PHE A 8 23.56 1.72 17.15
CA PHE A 8 24.55 1.33 18.15
C PHE A 8 25.98 1.38 17.60
N TRP A 9 26.16 1.37 16.28
CA TRP A 9 27.47 1.43 15.63
C TRP A 9 27.94 2.86 15.36
N GLY A 10 27.06 3.85 15.47
CA GLY A 10 27.38 5.23 15.11
C GLY A 10 27.59 5.44 13.61
N THR A 11 27.23 4.46 12.76
CA THR A 11 27.34 4.53 11.30
C THR A 11 25.96 4.68 10.65
N PRO A 12 25.72 5.69 9.79
CA PRO A 12 24.46 5.82 9.08
C PRO A 12 24.29 4.74 8.01
N LEU A 13 23.05 4.27 7.81
CA LEU A 13 22.66 3.35 6.76
C LEU A 13 21.92 4.10 5.65
N LEU A 14 22.55 4.22 4.49
CA LEU A 14 21.93 4.73 3.27
C LEU A 14 21.28 3.56 2.50
N THR A 15 20.02 3.70 2.10
CA THR A 15 19.32 2.69 1.30
C THR A 15 18.40 3.32 0.25
N ALA A 16 18.32 2.73 -0.94
CA ALA A 16 17.31 3.09 -1.93
C ALA A 16 15.99 2.31 -1.73
N GLY A 17 16.00 1.31 -0.83
CA GLY A 17 14.82 0.55 -0.42
C GLY A 17 14.23 1.09 0.88
N GLY A 18 13.69 0.19 1.70
CA GLY A 18 13.06 0.57 2.96
C GLY A 18 11.86 1.47 2.73
N LEU A 19 10.95 1.04 1.85
CA LEU A 19 9.80 1.83 1.40
C LEU A 19 8.62 1.83 2.37
N THR A 20 8.69 0.95 3.38
CA THR A 20 7.64 0.74 4.37
C THR A 20 7.52 1.93 5.31
N TYR A 21 6.35 2.03 5.94
CA TYR A 21 5.95 3.14 6.78
C TYR A 21 7.01 3.51 7.84
N ASP A 22 7.50 2.51 8.60
CA ASP A 22 8.50 2.68 9.68
C ASP A 22 9.79 3.38 9.25
N TYR A 23 10.21 3.23 8.00
CA TYR A 23 11.43 3.87 7.48
C TYR A 23 11.18 5.27 6.94
N THR A 24 9.92 5.72 6.88
CA THR A 24 9.50 6.98 6.25
C THR A 24 8.78 7.92 7.22
N GLU A 25 8.47 7.44 8.43
CA GLU A 25 8.06 8.28 9.53
C GLU A 25 9.14 9.25 9.97
N ASN A 26 8.73 10.28 10.73
CA ASN A 26 9.66 11.23 11.28
C ASN A 26 10.60 10.51 12.26
N LYS A 27 11.89 10.49 11.91
CA LYS A 27 12.96 9.79 12.60
C LYS A 27 14.16 10.72 12.84
N THR A 28 13.92 12.02 12.91
CA THR A 28 14.99 13.01 13.13
C THR A 28 15.53 13.00 14.56
N THR A 29 14.80 12.41 15.50
CA THR A 29 15.18 12.31 16.92
C THR A 29 15.90 10.99 17.21
N CYS A 30 16.85 11.02 18.16
CA CYS A 30 17.63 9.84 18.56
C CYS A 30 16.77 8.73 19.21
N ASP A 31 15.57 9.06 19.70
CA ASP A 31 14.64 8.09 20.28
C ASP A 31 14.05 7.14 19.23
N SER A 32 14.01 7.55 17.95
CA SER A 32 13.50 6.71 16.89
C SER A 32 14.40 5.50 16.65
N GLU A 33 13.79 4.32 16.47
CA GLU A 33 14.51 3.07 16.18
C GLU A 33 15.38 3.15 14.92
N PHE A 34 14.99 4.01 13.97
CA PHE A 34 15.56 4.09 12.63
C PHE A 34 16.21 5.44 12.33
N HIS A 35 16.52 6.28 13.33
CA HIS A 35 17.06 7.63 13.11
C HIS A 35 18.38 7.69 12.32
N MET A 36 19.12 6.58 12.28
CA MET A 36 20.36 6.44 11.50
C MET A 36 20.14 5.78 10.13
N VAL A 37 18.91 5.47 9.75
CA VAL A 37 18.56 4.96 8.41
C VAL A 37 18.12 6.14 7.57
N VAL A 38 18.73 6.34 6.40
CA VAL A 38 18.33 7.35 5.42
C VAL A 38 17.90 6.63 4.15
N SER A 39 16.62 6.79 3.80
CA SER A 39 16.13 6.32 2.50
C SER A 39 16.38 7.43 1.47
N ILE A 40 17.19 7.14 0.46
CA ILE A 40 17.50 8.06 -0.65
C ILE A 40 16.57 7.85 -1.84
N GLY A 41 15.65 6.87 -1.76
CA GLY A 41 14.71 6.56 -2.81
C GLY A 41 13.70 7.71 -3.00
N PRO A 42 13.32 8.03 -4.26
CA PRO A 42 12.40 9.13 -4.54
C PRO A 42 10.95 8.83 -4.15
N MET A 43 10.63 7.58 -3.81
CA MET A 43 9.28 7.12 -3.51
C MET A 43 9.28 6.24 -2.27
N SER A 44 8.20 6.33 -1.50
CA SER A 44 7.86 5.43 -0.39
C SER A 44 6.43 4.95 -0.57
N PHE A 45 6.03 3.85 0.08
CA PHE A 45 4.63 3.42 0.01
C PHE A 45 3.70 4.52 0.50
N ARG A 46 4.09 5.21 1.57
CA ARG A 46 3.37 6.38 2.09
C ARG A 46 3.25 7.51 1.05
N GLY A 47 4.34 7.82 0.35
CA GLY A 47 4.34 8.84 -0.71
C GLY A 47 3.41 8.46 -1.87
N ILE A 48 3.44 7.19 -2.29
CA ILE A 48 2.53 6.68 -3.33
C ILE A 48 1.07 6.75 -2.85
N SER A 49 0.80 6.39 -1.58
CA SER A 49 -0.54 6.47 -1.01
C SER A 49 -1.10 7.90 -1.03
N TYR A 50 -0.31 8.90 -0.63
CA TYR A 50 -0.74 10.31 -0.70
C TYR A 50 -0.95 10.77 -2.14
N PHE A 51 -0.09 10.35 -3.06
CA PHE A 51 -0.24 10.65 -4.48
C PHE A 51 -1.56 10.10 -5.04
N LEU A 52 -1.90 8.85 -4.73
CA LEU A 52 -3.16 8.23 -5.15
C LEU A 52 -4.38 8.94 -4.56
N VAL A 53 -4.38 9.24 -3.26
CA VAL A 53 -5.47 10.00 -2.64
C VAL A 53 -5.63 11.39 -3.26
N LYS A 54 -4.52 12.05 -3.63
CA LYS A 54 -4.57 13.34 -4.33
C LYS A 54 -5.21 13.21 -5.70
N ILE A 55 -4.86 12.19 -6.49
CA ILE A 55 -5.53 11.90 -7.77
C ILE A 55 -7.02 11.69 -7.56
N MET A 56 -7.40 10.84 -6.61
CA MET A 56 -8.81 10.56 -6.33
C MET A 56 -9.60 11.83 -6.02
N ARG A 57 -9.03 12.73 -5.22
CA ARG A 57 -9.66 14.02 -4.88
C ARG A 57 -9.75 14.97 -6.07
N GLU A 58 -8.71 15.02 -6.90
CA GLU A 58 -8.69 15.87 -8.11
C GLU A 58 -9.82 15.48 -9.09
N TYR A 59 -10.10 14.17 -9.22
CA TYR A 59 -11.13 13.64 -10.10
C TYR A 59 -12.46 13.32 -9.38
N ASP A 60 -12.62 13.75 -8.13
CA ASP A 60 -13.78 13.49 -7.28
C ASP A 60 -14.19 12.00 -7.15
N TRP A 61 -13.22 11.08 -7.24
CA TRP A 61 -13.44 9.66 -7.02
C TRP A 61 -13.65 9.38 -5.53
N LYS A 62 -14.85 8.91 -5.18
CA LYS A 62 -15.24 8.62 -3.78
C LYS A 62 -15.08 7.17 -3.37
N LYS A 63 -14.78 6.27 -4.31
CA LYS A 63 -14.71 4.83 -4.04
C LYS A 63 -13.50 4.20 -4.73
N ILE A 64 -12.81 3.28 -4.06
CA ILE A 64 -11.69 2.51 -4.61
C ILE A 64 -11.68 1.06 -4.10
N PHE A 65 -11.56 0.10 -5.02
CA PHE A 65 -11.45 -1.31 -4.69
C PHE A 65 -10.01 -1.78 -4.91
N LEU A 66 -9.34 -2.21 -3.83
CA LEU A 66 -7.94 -2.60 -3.84
C LEU A 66 -7.81 -4.09 -4.18
N ILE A 67 -7.24 -4.42 -5.33
CA ILE A 67 -6.99 -5.81 -5.74
C ILE A 67 -5.49 -6.06 -5.70
N TYR A 68 -5.06 -7.07 -4.94
CA TYR A 68 -3.64 -7.41 -4.85
C TYR A 68 -3.41 -8.89 -4.55
N GLU A 69 -2.24 -9.37 -4.93
CA GLU A 69 -1.72 -10.67 -4.50
C GLU A 69 -0.67 -10.42 -3.41
N LYS A 70 -0.95 -10.87 -2.18
CA LYS A 70 -0.07 -10.60 -1.03
C LYS A 70 1.39 -11.01 -1.26
N HIS A 71 1.61 -12.19 -1.83
CA HIS A 71 2.93 -12.74 -2.12
C HIS A 71 3.38 -12.52 -3.57
N GLY A 72 2.67 -11.66 -4.30
CA GLY A 72 2.98 -11.30 -5.68
C GLY A 72 4.38 -10.71 -5.80
N TYR A 73 5.04 -10.96 -6.93
CA TYR A 73 6.35 -10.38 -7.26
C TYR A 73 7.47 -10.61 -6.22
N ARG A 74 7.37 -11.63 -5.36
CA ARG A 74 8.37 -11.94 -4.31
C ARG A 74 9.81 -11.97 -4.82
N LYS A 75 10.02 -12.51 -6.02
CA LYS A 75 11.36 -12.64 -6.65
C LYS A 75 11.98 -11.29 -7.07
N VAL A 76 11.17 -10.24 -7.19
CA VAL A 76 11.59 -8.92 -7.71
C VAL A 76 11.59 -7.88 -6.61
N SER A 77 10.51 -7.80 -5.84
CA SER A 77 10.27 -6.72 -4.87
C SER A 77 10.47 -7.14 -3.42
N GLY A 78 10.78 -8.41 -3.17
CA GLY A 78 10.89 -8.97 -1.83
C GLY A 78 9.57 -9.52 -1.30
N GLU A 79 9.64 -10.14 -0.13
CA GLU A 79 8.50 -10.77 0.51
C GLU A 79 7.49 -9.74 1.04
N ASP A 80 6.20 -10.01 0.83
CA ASP A 80 5.07 -9.20 1.28
C ASP A 80 5.05 -7.73 0.81
N THR A 81 5.87 -7.33 -0.16
CA THR A 81 5.94 -5.95 -0.64
C THR A 81 4.58 -5.43 -1.16
N CYS A 82 3.84 -6.24 -1.92
CA CYS A 82 2.49 -5.87 -2.36
C CYS A 82 1.55 -5.63 -1.18
N LYS A 83 1.59 -6.50 -0.17
CA LYS A 83 0.81 -6.31 1.06
C LYS A 83 1.21 -5.05 1.80
N LEU A 84 2.50 -4.82 2.02
CA LEU A 84 3.00 -3.64 2.74
C LEU A 84 2.61 -2.33 2.05
N MET A 85 2.60 -2.32 0.71
CA MET A 85 2.12 -1.20 -0.08
C MET A 85 0.61 -0.97 0.09
N MET A 86 -0.18 -2.05 0.05
CA MET A 86 -1.63 -1.96 0.18
C MET A 86 -2.06 -1.60 1.61
N ASP A 87 -1.37 -2.11 2.62
CA ASP A 87 -1.58 -1.75 4.03
C ASP A 87 -1.32 -0.24 4.24
N SER A 88 -0.24 0.29 3.66
CA SER A 88 0.06 1.72 3.68
C SER A 88 -1.04 2.55 2.99
N LEU A 89 -1.53 2.11 1.83
CA LEU A 89 -2.61 2.80 1.13
C LEU A 89 -3.92 2.77 1.92
N ALA A 90 -4.30 1.60 2.45
CA ALA A 90 -5.49 1.45 3.28
C ALA A 90 -5.42 2.34 4.52
N GLU A 91 -4.26 2.47 5.17
CA GLU A 91 -4.10 3.37 6.31
C GLU A 91 -4.29 4.83 5.93
N VAL A 92 -3.73 5.28 4.80
CA VAL A 92 -3.92 6.66 4.33
C VAL A 92 -5.38 6.92 3.93
N LEU A 93 -6.05 5.95 3.29
CA LEU A 93 -7.48 6.03 2.95
C LEU A 93 -8.37 6.13 4.21
N LYS A 94 -8.09 5.30 5.25
CA LYS A 94 -8.76 5.39 6.56
C LYS A 94 -8.62 6.77 7.19
N ARG A 95 -7.41 7.34 7.15
CA ARG A 95 -7.12 8.68 7.71
C ARG A 95 -7.78 9.80 6.89
N ALA A 96 -7.94 9.61 5.58
CA ALA A 96 -8.59 10.57 4.71
C ALA A 96 -10.09 10.70 5.03
N GLY A 97 -10.78 9.57 5.24
CA GLY A 97 -12.17 9.51 5.72
C GLY A 97 -13.24 9.92 4.70
N ASP A 98 -12.86 10.54 3.59
CA ASP A 98 -13.74 10.99 2.49
C ASP A 98 -13.83 10.02 1.31
N ILE A 99 -13.06 8.93 1.35
CA ILE A 99 -12.98 7.92 0.29
C ILE A 99 -13.36 6.56 0.88
N ILE A 100 -14.38 5.91 0.32
CA ILE A 100 -14.78 4.56 0.65
C ILE A 100 -13.80 3.60 -0.01
N TYR A 101 -13.28 2.64 0.74
CA TYR A 101 -12.40 1.63 0.17
C TYR A 101 -12.75 0.24 0.70
N ASP A 102 -12.48 -0.76 -0.14
CA ASP A 102 -12.54 -2.17 0.19
C ASP A 102 -11.37 -2.89 -0.49
N SER A 103 -11.08 -4.12 -0.09
CA SER A 103 -9.89 -4.83 -0.55
C SER A 103 -10.11 -6.32 -0.78
N TYR A 104 -9.47 -6.85 -1.81
CA TYR A 104 -9.51 -8.25 -2.20
C TYR A 104 -8.11 -8.81 -2.40
N ASP A 105 -7.75 -9.76 -1.53
CA ASP A 105 -6.53 -10.56 -1.67
C ASP A 105 -6.81 -11.75 -2.58
N VAL A 106 -6.17 -11.75 -3.75
CA VAL A 106 -6.30 -12.80 -4.76
C VAL A 106 -5.80 -14.15 -4.23
N SER A 107 -4.79 -14.14 -3.35
CA SER A 107 -4.17 -15.37 -2.84
C SER A 107 -5.07 -16.16 -1.88
N LEU A 108 -6.04 -15.48 -1.24
CA LEU A 108 -6.99 -16.10 -0.31
C LEU A 108 -8.23 -16.67 -1.02
N ASN A 109 -8.46 -16.31 -2.29
CA ASN A 109 -9.70 -16.56 -3.01
C ASN A 109 -9.47 -17.30 -4.33
N THR A 110 -8.82 -18.46 -4.24
CA THR A 110 -8.43 -19.28 -5.40
C THR A 110 -9.57 -20.17 -5.93
N GLY A 111 -10.62 -20.41 -5.16
CA GLY A 111 -11.80 -21.19 -5.58
C GLY A 111 -12.82 -20.33 -6.34
N GLY A 112 -13.49 -20.88 -7.37
CA GLY A 112 -14.61 -20.21 -8.07
C GLY A 112 -14.24 -19.40 -9.31
N GLY A 113 -12.95 -19.19 -9.58
CA GLY A 113 -12.47 -18.39 -10.72
C GLY A 113 -12.46 -16.89 -10.42
N PHE A 114 -11.38 -16.22 -10.81
CA PHE A 114 -11.09 -14.81 -10.48
C PHE A 114 -12.26 -13.86 -10.81
N LYS A 115 -12.86 -14.03 -11.99
CA LYS A 115 -13.97 -13.20 -12.47
C LYS A 115 -15.22 -13.32 -11.61
N GLU A 116 -15.61 -14.53 -11.21
CA GLU A 116 -16.83 -14.74 -10.41
C GLU A 116 -16.65 -14.24 -8.98
N ASN A 117 -15.46 -14.43 -8.40
CA ASN A 117 -15.15 -13.87 -7.09
C ASN A 117 -15.17 -12.34 -7.12
N LEU A 118 -14.52 -11.70 -8.10
CA LEU A 118 -14.58 -10.25 -8.26
C LEU A 118 -16.00 -9.75 -8.49
N LYS A 119 -16.77 -10.43 -9.35
CA LYS A 119 -18.16 -10.07 -9.61
C LYS A 119 -18.98 -10.10 -8.32
N ARG A 120 -18.75 -11.08 -7.45
CA ARG A 120 -19.39 -11.17 -6.14
C ARG A 120 -18.99 -10.00 -5.24
N GLU A 121 -17.70 -9.77 -5.03
CA GLU A 121 -17.22 -8.71 -4.13
C GLU A 121 -17.62 -7.31 -4.61
N LEU A 122 -17.58 -7.07 -5.93
CA LEU A 122 -17.91 -5.77 -6.52
C LEU A 122 -19.42 -5.50 -6.59
N HIS A 123 -20.26 -6.54 -6.75
CA HIS A 123 -21.72 -6.38 -6.81
C HIS A 123 -22.29 -5.80 -5.52
N TYR A 124 -21.73 -6.17 -4.36
CA TYR A 124 -22.26 -5.76 -3.06
C TYR A 124 -21.91 -4.31 -2.69
N THR A 125 -20.80 -3.77 -3.21
CA THR A 125 -20.25 -2.49 -2.72
C THR A 125 -20.24 -1.37 -3.77
N TYR A 126 -20.24 -1.70 -5.08
CA TYR A 126 -20.03 -0.73 -6.16
C TYR A 126 -21.16 -0.65 -7.19
N SER A 127 -22.16 -1.53 -7.13
CA SER A 127 -23.35 -1.46 -7.99
C SER A 127 -24.30 -0.37 -7.50
N SER A 128 -24.13 0.85 -8.03
CA SER A 128 -25.22 1.80 -8.23
C SER A 128 -25.74 1.60 -9.66
N GLU A 129 -27.02 1.84 -9.89
CA GLU A 129 -27.76 1.65 -11.16
C GLU A 129 -27.13 2.36 -12.40
N TYR A 130 -26.03 3.12 -12.20
CA TYR A 130 -25.35 3.93 -13.20
C TYR A 130 -23.83 3.70 -13.36
N ASP A 131 -23.19 2.83 -12.55
CA ASP A 131 -21.73 2.64 -12.61
C ASP A 131 -21.34 1.33 -13.32
N HIS A 132 -20.92 1.46 -14.58
CA HIS A 132 -20.33 0.37 -15.34
C HIS A 132 -18.92 0.06 -14.83
N ILE A 133 -18.77 -0.98 -14.03
CA ILE A 133 -17.46 -1.52 -13.65
C ILE A 133 -16.85 -2.24 -14.87
N LEU A 134 -15.88 -1.61 -15.53
CA LEU A 134 -15.10 -2.22 -16.60
C LEU A 134 -14.14 -3.26 -16.01
N VAL A 135 -14.57 -4.52 -15.99
CA VAL A 135 -13.68 -5.67 -15.78
C VAL A 135 -13.14 -6.09 -17.14
N SER A 136 -11.90 -5.68 -17.43
CA SER A 136 -11.15 -6.21 -18.58
C SER A 136 -10.93 -7.72 -18.42
N PRO A 137 -11.07 -8.52 -19.50
CA PRO A 137 -10.77 -9.95 -19.49
C PRO A 137 -9.30 -10.26 -19.16
#